data_AF-A0A9D3UJ73-F1
#
_entry.id   AF-A0A9D3UJ73-F1
#
_cell.length_a   1.000
_cell.length_b   1.000
_cell.length_c   1.000
_cell.angle_alpha   90.00
_cell.angle_beta   90.00
_cell.angle_gamma   90.00
#
_symmetry.space_group_name_H-M   'P 1'
#
loop_
_entity.id
_entity.type
_entity.pdbx_description
1 polymer ?
#
loop_
_entity_poly.entity_id
_entity_poly.type
_entity_poly.pdbx_seq_one_letter_code
_entity_poly.pdbx_strand_id
1 'polypeptide(L)'
;MQCVPSYAGGDKYQVECGLDSQHVVDLVENSCSCKNWDLTGIPCMHALAVIHLKDEFPKTYVQTWYTKQTQLQIYSNFISSVRGPKQWASLSNMLPILPPPLRRPPGRPIKVRRKELDEPQTTKG
;
A
#
# COMPACT_ATOMS: atom_id res chain seq x y z
N MET A 1 -21.28 -12.37 11.39
CA MET A 1 -20.90 -10.93 11.41
C MET A 1 -21.78 -10.24 10.38
N GLN A 2 -22.82 -9.55 10.84
CA GLN A 2 -23.83 -8.95 9.98
C GLN A 2 -23.63 -7.43 10.03
N CYS A 3 -23.36 -6.84 8.87
CA CYS A 3 -23.29 -5.40 8.72
C CYS A 3 -24.67 -4.89 8.31
N VAL A 4 -25.19 -3.90 9.03
CA VAL A 4 -26.53 -3.34 8.81
C VAL A 4 -26.37 -1.94 8.22
N PRO A 5 -26.64 -1.75 6.92
CA PRO A 5 -26.61 -0.44 6.28
C PRO A 5 -27.88 0.37 6.57
N SER A 6 -27.70 1.65 6.84
CA SER A 6 -28.73 2.67 7.05
C SER A 6 -28.52 3.81 6.05
N TYR A 7 -29.59 4.21 5.36
CA TYR A 7 -29.54 5.23 4.33
C TYR A 7 -29.33 6.63 4.93
N ALA A 8 -28.32 7.36 4.46
CA ALA A 8 -27.98 8.71 4.92
C ALA A 8 -28.27 9.82 3.89
N GLY A 9 -28.71 9.45 2.67
CA GLY A 9 -29.00 10.39 1.57
C GLY A 9 -28.11 10.16 0.33
N GLY A 10 -28.72 10.22 -0.86
CA GLY A 10 -28.03 10.02 -2.14
C GLY A 10 -27.53 8.59 -2.30
N ASP A 11 -26.22 8.42 -2.41
CA ASP A 11 -25.54 7.12 -2.45
C ASP A 11 -24.60 6.92 -1.24
N LYS A 12 -24.92 7.61 -0.13
CA LYS A 12 -24.20 7.53 1.13
C LYS A 12 -24.97 6.74 2.18
N TYR A 13 -24.26 5.89 2.90
CA TYR A 13 -24.82 4.99 3.89
C TYR A 13 -23.95 4.96 5.15
N GLN A 14 -24.62 4.86 6.30
CA GLN A 14 -24.01 4.52 7.57
C GLN A 14 -24.16 3.01 7.79
N VAL A 15 -23.08 2.31 8.06
CA VAL A 15 -23.06 0.85 8.19
C VAL A 15 -22.57 0.47 9.58
N GLU A 16 -23.37 -0.29 10.31
CA GLU A 16 -23.05 -0.77 11.65
C GLU A 16 -22.67 -2.27 11.59
N CYS A 17 -21.52 -2.66 12.14
CA CYS A 17 -20.97 -4.01 12.05
C CYS A 17 -20.50 -4.55 13.41
N GLY A 18 -21.44 -5.03 14.23
CA GLY A 18 -21.14 -5.45 15.60
C GLY A 18 -21.11 -4.26 16.57
N LEU A 19 -20.67 -4.49 17.81
CA LEU A 19 -20.69 -3.47 18.86
C LEU A 19 -19.68 -2.36 18.56
N ASP A 20 -20.15 -1.10 18.55
CA ASP A 20 -19.36 0.13 18.36
C ASP A 20 -18.55 0.25 17.05
N SER A 21 -18.87 -0.55 16.03
CA SER A 21 -18.25 -0.44 14.70
C SER A 21 -19.22 0.24 13.74
N GLN A 22 -19.01 1.52 13.49
CA GLN A 22 -19.77 2.31 12.54
C GLN A 22 -18.87 2.84 11.43
N HIS A 23 -19.30 2.64 10.19
CA HIS A 23 -18.58 3.05 9.00
C HIS A 23 -19.48 3.87 8.07
N VAL A 24 -18.88 4.80 7.32
CA VAL A 24 -19.57 5.55 6.28
C VAL A 24 -19.13 4.96 4.94
N VAL A 25 -20.09 4.68 4.07
CA VAL A 25 -19.88 4.20 2.71
C VAL A 25 -20.43 5.24 1.75
N ASP A 26 -19.66 5.55 0.71
CA ASP A 26 -20.07 6.41 -0.41
C ASP A 26 -19.85 5.64 -1.71
N LEU A 27 -20.94 5.27 -2.39
CA LEU A 27 -20.86 4.46 -3.61
C LEU A 27 -20.44 5.28 -4.84
N VAL A 28 -20.68 6.60 -4.84
CA VAL A 28 -20.27 7.47 -5.96
C VAL A 28 -18.75 7.64 -5.95
N GLU A 29 -18.20 7.89 -4.76
CA GLU A 29 -16.75 8.02 -4.57
C GLU A 29 -16.04 6.66 -4.51
N ASN A 30 -16.78 5.54 -4.52
CA ASN A 30 -16.25 4.20 -4.31
C ASN A 30 -15.37 4.11 -3.05
N SER A 31 -15.85 4.65 -1.93
CA SER A 31 -15.05 4.84 -0.71
C SER A 31 -15.74 4.33 0.56
N CYS A 32 -14.94 4.03 1.58
CA CYS A 32 -15.44 3.65 2.89
C CYS A 32 -14.54 4.20 3.99
N SER A 33 -15.12 4.64 5.12
CA SER A 33 -14.33 5.16 6.25
C SER A 33 -13.35 4.15 6.85
N CYS A 34 -13.52 2.84 6.60
CA CYS A 34 -12.53 1.81 6.95
C CYS A 34 -11.24 1.84 6.09
N LYS A 35 -11.20 2.66 5.02
CA LYS A 35 -10.11 2.85 4.06
C LYS A 35 -9.68 1.65 3.23
N ASN A 36 -10.23 0.46 3.48
CA ASN A 36 -9.88 -0.71 2.69
C ASN A 36 -10.29 -0.58 1.22
N TRP A 37 -11.46 0.01 0.93
CA TRP A 37 -11.89 0.25 -0.45
C TRP A 37 -11.05 1.34 -1.12
N ASP A 38 -10.79 2.46 -0.43
CA ASP A 38 -9.93 3.54 -0.91
C ASP A 38 -8.52 3.03 -1.29
N LEU A 39 -7.95 2.10 -0.50
CA LEU A 39 -6.60 1.58 -0.70
C LEU A 39 -6.52 0.51 -1.79
N THR A 40 -7.49 -0.40 -1.83
CA THR A 40 -7.44 -1.57 -2.72
C THR A 40 -8.19 -1.34 -4.01
N GLY A 41 -9.16 -0.42 -4.06
CA GLY A 41 -10.10 -0.31 -5.16
C GLY A 41 -11.10 -1.47 -5.25
N ILE A 42 -11.17 -2.33 -4.22
CA ILE A 42 -12.11 -3.46 -4.12
C ILE A 42 -13.10 -3.17 -2.98
N PRO A 43 -14.42 -3.32 -3.20
CA PRO A 43 -15.41 -3.11 -2.15
C PRO A 43 -15.10 -3.93 -0.90
N CYS A 44 -15.04 -3.25 0.25
CA CYS A 44 -14.88 -3.90 1.55
C CYS A 44 -16.21 -4.54 2.02
N MET A 45 -16.18 -5.28 3.14
CA MET A 45 -17.38 -5.88 3.74
C MET A 45 -18.52 -4.86 3.94
N HIS A 46 -18.20 -3.64 4.37
CA HIS A 46 -19.19 -2.58 4.60
C HIS A 46 -19.86 -2.14 3.30
N ALA A 47 -19.05 -1.91 2.26
CA ALA A 47 -19.55 -1.57 0.93
C ALA A 47 -20.37 -2.71 0.32
N LEU A 48 -19.93 -3.96 0.48
CA LEU A 48 -20.67 -5.14 0.02
C LEU A 48 -22.06 -5.24 0.67
N ALA A 49 -22.19 -4.89 1.95
CA ALA A 49 -23.50 -4.86 2.61
C ALA A 49 -24.45 -3.83 1.97
N VAL A 50 -23.93 -2.65 1.63
CA VAL A 50 -24.70 -1.58 0.95
C VAL A 50 -25.05 -1.98 -0.49
N ILE A 51 -24.08 -2.50 -1.24
CA ILE A 51 -24.28 -2.95 -2.63
C ILE A 51 -25.34 -4.06 -2.69
N HIS A 52 -25.29 -4.99 -1.72
CA HIS A 52 -26.28 -6.05 -1.61
C HIS A 52 -27.67 -5.50 -1.26
N LEU A 53 -27.77 -4.49 -0.38
CA LEU A 53 -29.04 -3.80 -0.09
C LEU A 53 -29.65 -3.17 -1.36
N LYS A 54 -28.81 -2.65 -2.27
CA LYS A 54 -29.25 -2.04 -3.54
C LYS A 54 -29.57 -3.05 -4.65
N ASP A 55 -29.37 -4.35 -4.41
CA ASP A 55 -29.47 -5.41 -5.42
C ASP A 55 -28.59 -5.17 -6.66
N GLU A 56 -27.39 -4.61 -6.42
CA GLU A 56 -26.42 -4.31 -7.46
C GLU A 56 -25.25 -5.31 -7.45
N PHE A 57 -24.53 -5.38 -8.56
CA PHE A 57 -23.42 -6.33 -8.68
C PHE A 57 -22.13 -5.73 -8.12
N PRO A 58 -21.47 -6.34 -7.10
CA PRO A 58 -20.22 -5.82 -6.55
C PRO A 58 -19.10 -5.59 -7.58
N LYS A 59 -19.13 -6.35 -8.69
CA LYS A 59 -18.17 -6.24 -9.77
C LYS A 59 -18.20 -4.88 -10.48
N THR A 60 -19.33 -4.15 -10.48
CA THR A 60 -19.42 -2.80 -11.08
C THR A 60 -18.70 -1.74 -10.26
N TYR A 61 -18.43 -2.05 -8.99
CA TYR A 61 -17.79 -1.18 -8.00
C TYR A 61 -16.29 -1.44 -7.82
N VAL A 62 -15.74 -2.42 -8.56
CA VAL A 62 -14.31 -2.72 -8.56
C VAL A 62 -13.57 -1.79 -9.52
N GLN A 63 -12.43 -1.25 -9.08
CA GLN A 63 -11.59 -0.37 -9.90
C GLN A 63 -11.14 -1.03 -11.21
N THR A 64 -11.04 -0.22 -12.26
CA THR A 64 -10.85 -0.68 -13.65
C THR A 64 -9.51 -1.37 -13.89
N TRP A 65 -8.50 -1.14 -13.05
CA TRP A 65 -7.20 -1.79 -13.14
C TRP A 65 -7.24 -3.31 -12.92
N TYR A 66 -8.29 -3.84 -12.31
CA TYR A 66 -8.50 -5.28 -12.13
C TYR A 66 -9.22 -5.96 -13.30
N THR A 67 -9.61 -5.21 -14.32
CA THR A 67 -10.32 -5.78 -15.46
C THR A 67 -9.37 -6.53 -16.39
N LYS A 68 -9.86 -7.61 -17.01
CA LYS A 68 -9.14 -8.34 -18.06
C LYS A 68 -8.69 -7.41 -19.19
N GLN A 69 -9.54 -6.43 -19.54
CA GLN A 69 -9.23 -5.45 -20.57
C GLN A 69 -7.97 -4.65 -20.18
N THR A 70 -7.92 -4.08 -18.98
CA THR A 70 -6.74 -3.32 -18.52
C THR A 70 -5.50 -4.20 -18.45
N GLN A 71 -5.62 -5.45 -17.99
CA GLN A 71 -4.51 -6.39 -17.98
C GLN A 71 -3.96 -6.64 -19.40
N LEU A 72 -4.83 -6.90 -20.38
CA LEU A 72 -4.42 -7.08 -21.77
C LEU A 72 -3.78 -5.82 -22.35
N GLN A 73 -4.24 -4.63 -21.96
CA GLN A 73 -3.64 -3.36 -22.39
C GLN A 73 -2.24 -3.15 -21.78
N ILE A 74 -2.05 -3.43 -20.49
CA ILE A 74 -0.75 -3.33 -19.80
C ILE A 74 0.30 -4.21 -20.49
N TYR A 75 -0.08 -5.44 -20.86
CA TYR A 75 0.81 -6.42 -21.51
C TYR A 75 0.67 -6.47 -23.03
N SER A 76 0.04 -5.47 -23.65
CA SER A 76 -0.15 -5.43 -25.10
C SER A 76 1.16 -5.25 -25.86
N ASN A 77 2.15 -4.63 -25.22
CA ASN A 77 3.44 -4.34 -25.82
C ASN A 77 4.41 -5.50 -25.68
N PHE A 78 5.20 -5.73 -26.73
CA PHE A 78 6.27 -6.70 -26.71
C PHE A 78 7.50 -6.15 -26.00
N ILE A 79 8.11 -6.97 -25.14
CA ILE A 79 9.46 -6.70 -24.63
C ILE A 79 10.41 -6.96 -25.79
N SER A 80 11.04 -5.90 -26.30
CA SER A 80 12.07 -6.02 -27.33
C SER A 80 13.24 -6.86 -26.80
N SER A 81 13.76 -7.74 -27.64
CA SER A 81 14.97 -8.50 -27.32
C SER A 81 16.11 -7.54 -26.98
N VAL A 82 16.81 -7.78 -25.87
CA VAL A 82 18.02 -7.04 -25.53
C VAL A 82 19.19 -7.68 -26.27
N ARG A 83 20.03 -6.85 -26.90
CA ARG A 83 21.28 -7.32 -27.52
C ARG A 83 22.18 -7.99 -26.47
N GLY A 84 23.07 -8.89 -26.88
CA GLY A 84 23.99 -9.53 -25.94
C GLY A 84 24.97 -8.53 -25.31
N PRO A 85 25.59 -8.82 -24.15
CA PRO A 85 26.52 -7.91 -23.47
C PRO A 85 27.66 -7.37 -24.36
N LYS A 86 28.14 -8.20 -25.30
CA LYS A 86 29.18 -7.82 -26.27
C LYS A 86 28.75 -6.74 -27.28
N GLN A 87 27.44 -6.53 -27.43
CA GLN A 87 26.83 -5.58 -28.37
C GLN A 87 26.23 -4.37 -27.65
N TRP A 88 26.41 -4.26 -26.33
CA TRP A 88 26.01 -3.08 -25.57
C TRP A 88 26.94 -1.93 -25.90
N ALA A 89 26.38 -0.72 -26.00
CA ALA A 89 27.19 0.46 -26.17
C ALA A 89 28.06 0.64 -24.92
N SER A 90 29.37 0.84 -25.13
CA SER A 90 30.25 1.25 -24.05
C SER A 90 29.88 2.67 -23.64
N LEU A 91 29.26 2.82 -22.48
CA LEU A 91 28.90 4.12 -21.93
C LEU A 91 30.11 4.71 -21.21
N SER A 92 31.09 5.21 -21.97
CA SER A 92 32.34 5.79 -21.44
C SER A 92 32.13 7.03 -20.56
N ASN A 93 30.97 7.67 -20.69
CA ASN A 93 30.66 8.95 -20.05
C ASN A 93 29.63 8.83 -18.91
N MET A 94 29.31 7.61 -18.47
CA MET A 94 28.41 7.39 -17.33
C MET A 94 29.17 7.43 -16.01
N LEU A 95 28.59 8.07 -15.01
CA LEU A 95 29.09 7.97 -13.64
C LEU A 95 29.00 6.50 -13.16
N PRO A 96 29.97 6.04 -12.35
CA PRO A 96 29.88 4.73 -11.74
C PRO A 96 28.57 4.59 -10.95
N ILE A 97 27.85 3.47 -11.14
CA ILE A 97 26.72 3.13 -10.27
C ILE A 97 27.31 2.78 -8.90
N LEU A 98 27.22 3.71 -7.96
CA LEU A 98 27.65 3.47 -6.59
C LEU A 98 26.60 2.64 -5.85
N PRO A 99 27.02 1.69 -5.01
CA PRO A 99 26.07 1.01 -4.13
C PRO A 99 25.36 2.02 -3.23
N PRO A 100 24.10 1.77 -2.83
CA PRO A 100 23.44 2.60 -1.85
C PRO A 100 24.30 2.67 -0.58
N PRO A 101 24.46 3.86 0.03
CA PRO A 101 25.28 4.01 1.21
C PRO A 101 24.73 3.14 2.33
N LEU A 102 25.56 2.24 2.84
CA LEU A 102 25.22 1.39 3.99
C LEU A 102 25.02 2.28 5.21
N ARG A 103 23.77 2.51 5.61
CA ARG A 103 23.45 3.09 6.90
C ARG A 103 23.36 1.98 7.93
N ARG A 104 24.05 2.14 9.07
CA ARG A 104 23.75 1.31 10.24
C ARG A 104 22.29 1.62 10.64
N PRO A 105 21.42 0.62 10.79
CA PRO A 105 20.06 0.88 11.27
C PRO A 105 20.13 1.58 12.63
N PRO A 106 19.24 2.54 12.92
CA PRO A 106 19.13 3.10 14.26
C PRO A 106 18.77 1.97 15.22
N GLY A 107 19.74 1.52 16.03
CA GLY A 107 19.55 0.34 16.85
C GLY A 107 20.83 -0.22 17.46
N ARG A 108 20.65 -0.76 18.68
CA ARG A 108 21.63 -1.18 19.68
C ARG A 108 22.46 -0.03 20.30
N PRO A 109 22.05 0.48 21.47
CA PRO A 109 22.90 1.25 22.35
C PRO A 109 24.24 0.53 22.56
N ILE A 110 25.33 1.29 22.58
CA ILE A 110 26.64 0.73 22.92
C ILE A 110 26.53 0.18 24.35
N LYS A 111 26.81 -1.12 24.55
CA LYS A 111 26.79 -1.75 25.89
C LYS A 111 27.77 -1.09 26.87
N VAL A 112 28.77 -0.40 26.35
CA VAL A 112 29.83 0.25 27.10
C VAL A 112 29.73 1.75 26.86
N ARG A 113 29.55 2.51 27.94
CA ARG A 113 29.64 3.97 27.96
C ARG A 113 30.99 4.40 27.36
N ARG A 114 30.97 5.36 26.44
CA ARG A 114 32.20 6.00 25.95
C ARG A 114 32.69 6.93 27.07
N LYS A 115 33.88 6.68 27.61
CA LYS A 115 34.47 7.56 28.63
C LYS A 115 34.90 8.89 27.99
N GLU A 116 34.68 9.99 28.69
CA GLU A 116 35.25 11.28 28.30
C GLU A 116 36.74 11.33 28.62
N LEU A 117 37.49 12.22 27.96
CA LEU A 117 38.95 12.33 28.12
C LEU A 117 39.39 12.57 29.57
N ASP A 118 38.51 13.20 30.36
CA ASP A 118 38.79 13.59 31.74
C ASP A 118 38.30 12.56 32.78
N GLU A 119 37.77 11.40 32.35
CA GLU A 119 37.33 10.39 33.30
C GLU A 119 38.51 9.58 33.86
N PRO A 120 38.64 9.47 35.19
CA PRO A 120 39.70 8.68 35.80
C PRO A 120 39.60 7.20 35.39
N GLN A 121 40.75 6.62 35.05
CA GLN A 121 40.84 5.18 34.84
C GLN A 121 40.82 4.48 36.20
N THR A 122 39.73 3.79 36.49
CA THR A 122 39.67 2.88 37.63
C THR A 122 40.55 1.66 37.35
N THR A 123 41.75 1.63 37.91
CA THR A 123 42.57 0.43 38.03
C THR A 123 41.87 -0.56 38.97
N LYS A 124 41.54 -1.75 38.47
CA LYS A 124 41.08 -2.85 39.33
C LYS A 124 42.29 -3.42 40.07
N GLY A 125 42.23 -3.42 41.41
CA GLY A 125 43.16 -4.17 42.26
C GLY A 125 42.86 -5.66 42.26
#